data_AF-A0A970VFV8-F1
#
_entry.id   AF-A0A970VFV8-F1
#
_cell.length_a   1.000
_cell.length_b   1.000
_cell.length_c   1.000
_cell.angle_alpha   90.00
_cell.angle_beta   90.00
_cell.angle_gamma   90.00
#
_symmetry.space_group_name_H-M   'P 1'
#
loop_
_entity.id
_entity.type
_entity.pdbx_description
1 polymer ?
#
loop_
_entity_poly.entity_id
_entity_poly.type
_entity_poly.pdbx_seq_one_letter_code
_entity_poly.pdbx_strand_id
1 'polypeptide(L)'
;MSKNISKMEVYLQKELKEKTGQLIFFTLLLLIPNLFVKTAAILLISSSLLAYDIKHKNAELLYLLPFSKKELYLYNFVYLTLTVTATSVISQIFAESDILSRLVFQLNSLTLLFSIFGITMLFSALGRNGFVWATLMTILDAVLGGLGSRDISASNFNPYNLISFTHQGNAVLSFLTSCLICLFSYLTFVRKGGEN
;
A
#
# COMPACT_ATOMS: atom_id res chain seq x y z
N MET A 1 38.30 -1.14 3.80
CA MET A 1 37.26 -0.28 3.19
C MET A 1 35.98 -0.49 4.01
N SER A 2 35.66 0.42 4.93
CA SER A 2 34.45 0.33 5.75
C SER A 2 33.23 0.45 4.82
N LYS A 3 32.46 -0.63 4.66
CA LYS A 3 31.20 -0.57 3.92
C LYS A 3 30.22 0.18 4.81
N ASN A 4 30.05 1.48 4.57
CA ASN A 4 29.00 2.26 5.24
C ASN A 4 27.66 1.71 4.77
N ILE A 5 27.10 0.78 5.54
CA ILE A 5 25.77 0.21 5.28
C ILE A 5 24.75 1.33 5.52
N SER A 6 23.88 1.57 4.54
CA SER A 6 22.82 2.57 4.67
C SER A 6 21.82 2.14 5.74
N LYS A 7 21.28 3.10 6.51
CA LYS A 7 20.19 2.89 7.48
C LYS A 7 19.02 2.09 6.90
N MET A 8 18.64 2.38 5.66
CA MET A 8 17.57 1.66 4.95
C MET A 8 17.97 0.20 4.64
N GLU A 9 19.23 -0.04 4.30
CA GLU A 9 19.74 -1.40 4.00
C GLU A 9 19.71 -2.28 5.26
N VAL A 10 20.11 -1.73 6.42
CA VAL A 10 20.00 -2.44 7.71
C VAL A 10 18.54 -2.77 8.02
N TYR A 11 17.62 -1.81 7.82
CA TYR A 11 16.19 -2.02 8.02
C TYR A 11 15.65 -3.15 7.13
N LEU A 12 15.97 -3.11 5.82
CA LEU A 12 15.52 -4.12 4.87
C LEU A 12 16.12 -5.50 5.16
N GLN A 13 17.39 -5.59 5.53
CA GLN A 13 18.01 -6.86 5.91
C GLN A 13 17.32 -7.49 7.12
N LYS A 14 16.94 -6.68 8.11
CA LYS A 14 16.17 -7.15 9.27
C LYS A 14 14.81 -7.69 8.86
N GLU A 15 14.01 -6.89 8.15
CA GLU A 15 12.66 -7.26 7.72
C GLU A 15 12.66 -8.50 6.82
N LEU A 16 13.59 -8.56 5.86
CA LEU A 16 13.76 -9.73 5.03
C LEU A 16 14.10 -10.94 5.89
N LYS A 17 15.11 -10.88 6.76
CA LYS A 17 15.52 -12.04 7.57
C LYS A 17 14.41 -12.58 8.48
N GLU A 18 13.60 -11.71 9.08
CA GLU A 18 12.54 -12.11 10.00
C GLU A 18 11.29 -12.62 9.27
N LYS A 19 10.99 -12.09 8.07
CA LYS A 19 9.72 -12.32 7.37
C LYS A 19 9.87 -12.87 5.95
N THR A 20 11.05 -13.43 5.60
CA THR A 20 11.41 -13.91 4.25
C THR A 20 10.29 -14.73 3.60
N GLY A 21 9.79 -15.75 4.31
CA GLY A 21 8.82 -16.69 3.75
C GLY A 21 7.49 -16.04 3.37
N GLN A 22 6.97 -15.17 4.24
CA GLN A 22 5.72 -14.45 3.99
C GLN A 22 5.89 -13.43 2.86
N LEU A 23 6.99 -12.66 2.88
CA LEU A 23 7.27 -11.67 1.85
C LEU A 23 7.44 -12.32 0.47
N ILE A 24 8.16 -13.44 0.36
CA ILE A 24 8.29 -14.17 -0.90
C ILE A 24 6.92 -14.65 -1.39
N PHE A 25 6.13 -15.30 -0.53
CA PHE A 25 4.83 -15.84 -0.91
C PHE A 25 3.89 -14.74 -1.44
N PHE A 26 3.79 -13.62 -0.74
CA PHE A 26 2.94 -12.51 -1.18
C PHE A 26 3.52 -11.77 -2.40
N THR A 27 4.84 -11.70 -2.55
CA THR A 27 5.48 -11.14 -3.74
C THR A 27 5.18 -12.00 -4.97
N LEU A 28 5.17 -13.33 -4.84
CA LEU A 28 4.72 -14.24 -5.91
C LEU A 28 3.25 -14.00 -6.27
N LEU A 29 2.41 -13.76 -5.27
CA LEU A 29 1.00 -13.44 -5.50
C LEU A 29 0.82 -12.13 -6.27
N LEU A 30 1.70 -11.14 -6.06
CA LEU A 30 1.71 -9.87 -6.81
C LEU A 30 2.10 -10.02 -8.29
N LEU A 31 2.76 -11.12 -8.69
CA LEU A 31 3.06 -11.37 -10.11
C LEU A 31 1.82 -11.73 -10.94
N ILE A 32 0.73 -12.14 -10.30
CA ILE A 32 -0.52 -12.44 -11.01
C ILE A 32 -1.09 -11.10 -11.53
N PRO A 33 -1.30 -10.94 -12.85
CA PRO A 33 -1.76 -9.69 -13.46
C PRO A 33 -3.28 -9.47 -13.25
N ASN A 34 -3.76 -9.69 -12.03
CA ASN A 34 -5.16 -9.52 -11.65
C ASN A 34 -5.24 -8.52 -10.50
N LEU A 35 -6.00 -7.43 -10.69
CA LEU A 35 -6.12 -6.36 -9.69
C LEU A 35 -6.72 -6.86 -8.37
N PHE A 36 -7.69 -7.78 -8.40
CA PHE A 36 -8.29 -8.35 -7.18
C PHE A 36 -7.28 -9.17 -6.38
N VAL A 37 -6.47 -9.97 -7.07
CA VAL A 37 -5.40 -10.74 -6.43
C VAL A 37 -4.33 -9.80 -5.85
N LYS A 38 -3.98 -8.74 -6.58
CA LYS A 38 -3.08 -7.69 -6.09
C LYS A 38 -3.64 -6.97 -4.87
N THR A 39 -4.95 -6.67 -4.82
CA THR A 39 -5.59 -6.09 -3.64
C THR A 39 -5.35 -6.95 -2.40
N ALA A 40 -5.61 -8.26 -2.48
CA ALA A 40 -5.38 -9.18 -1.37
C ALA A 40 -3.89 -9.27 -0.98
N ALA A 41 -3.00 -9.39 -1.97
CA ALA A 41 -1.56 -9.45 -1.75
C ALA A 41 -1.01 -8.18 -1.08
N ILE A 42 -1.40 -6.99 -1.57
CA ILE A 42 -1.01 -5.69 -1.03
C ILE A 42 -1.51 -5.53 0.40
N LEU A 43 -2.73 -5.96 0.69
CA LEU A 43 -3.31 -5.88 2.03
C LEU A 43 -2.52 -6.72 3.03
N LEU A 44 -2.19 -7.96 2.65
CA LEU A 44 -1.39 -8.86 3.48
C LEU A 44 0.03 -8.33 3.69
N ILE A 45 0.73 -7.94 2.62
CA ILE A 45 2.09 -7.38 2.69
C ILE A 45 2.15 -6.09 3.51
N SER A 46 1.20 -5.17 3.32
CA SER A 46 1.17 -3.89 4.04
C SER A 46 0.94 -4.10 5.54
N SER A 47 0.19 -5.15 5.89
CA SER A 47 -0.08 -5.50 7.28
C SER A 47 1.04 -6.28 7.97
N SER A 48 1.85 -7.05 7.22
CA SER A 48 2.93 -7.87 7.77
C SER A 48 4.22 -7.10 8.08
N LEU A 49 4.38 -5.90 7.50
CA LEU A 49 5.54 -5.03 7.74
C LEU A 49 5.35 -4.18 9.00
N LEU A 50 5.45 -2.85 8.88
CA LEU A 50 5.44 -1.91 10.00
C LEU A 50 4.19 -2.00 10.89
N ALA A 51 3.03 -2.28 10.29
CA ALA A 51 1.77 -2.43 11.03
C ALA A 51 1.80 -3.62 12.01
N TYR A 52 2.49 -4.71 11.65
CA TYR A 52 2.70 -5.87 12.53
C TYR A 52 3.60 -5.50 13.71
N ASP A 53 4.68 -4.75 13.46
CA ASP A 53 5.64 -4.35 14.49
C ASP A 53 5.05 -3.33 15.47
N ILE A 54 4.20 -2.43 14.99
CA ILE A 54 3.42 -1.51 15.82
C ILE A 54 2.47 -2.30 16.73
N LYS A 55 1.77 -3.29 16.18
CA LYS A 55 0.78 -4.10 16.93
C LYS A 55 1.42 -4.94 18.03
N HIS A 56 2.61 -5.51 17.80
CA HIS A 56 3.28 -6.39 18.75
C HIS A 56 4.25 -5.65 19.69
N LYS A 57 4.23 -4.31 19.73
CA LYS A 57 5.15 -3.47 20.50
C LYS A 57 6.65 -3.66 20.18
N ASN A 58 6.98 -4.42 19.13
CA ASN A 58 8.33 -4.54 18.60
C ASN A 58 8.84 -3.20 18.00
N ALA A 59 7.96 -2.21 17.83
CA ALA A 59 8.35 -0.84 17.56
C ALA A 59 9.33 -0.30 18.63
N GLU A 60 9.22 -0.70 19.90
CA GLU A 60 10.16 -0.31 20.97
C GLU A 60 11.57 -0.87 20.72
N LEU A 61 11.68 -2.07 20.12
CA LEU A 61 12.94 -2.66 19.64
C LEU A 61 13.48 -2.01 18.36
N LEU A 62 12.62 -1.37 17.56
CA LEU A 62 13.04 -0.54 16.42
C LEU A 62 13.43 0.89 16.83
N TYR A 63 12.89 1.44 17.93
CA TYR A 63 13.35 2.69 18.53
C TYR A 63 14.67 2.54 19.28
N LEU A 64 15.05 1.31 19.65
CA LEU A 64 16.40 1.00 20.13
C LEU A 64 17.46 1.12 19.01
N LEU A 65 17.04 1.13 17.74
CA LEU A 65 17.86 1.52 16.60
C LEU A 65 17.66 3.03 16.33
N PRO A 66 18.68 3.78 15.89
CA PRO A 66 18.63 5.23 15.70
C PRO A 66 17.82 5.64 14.44
N PHE A 67 16.57 5.16 14.34
CA PHE A 67 15.64 5.46 13.26
C PHE A 67 14.56 6.43 13.73
N SER A 68 14.32 7.47 12.93
CA SER A 68 13.17 8.36 13.09
C SER A 68 11.88 7.66 12.62
N LYS A 69 10.72 8.06 13.16
CA LYS A 69 9.41 7.58 12.68
C LYS A 69 9.18 7.98 11.22
N LYS A 70 9.61 9.18 10.83
CA LYS A 70 9.60 9.63 9.42
C LYS A 70 10.39 8.65 8.54
N GLU A 71 11.59 8.26 8.98
CA GLU A 71 12.44 7.29 8.26
C GLU A 71 11.76 5.92 8.13
N LEU A 72 11.20 5.37 9.22
CA LEU A 72 10.53 4.06 9.20
C LEU A 72 9.32 4.03 8.25
N TYR A 73 8.50 5.09 8.25
CA TYR A 73 7.36 5.18 7.33
C TYR A 73 7.85 5.19 5.88
N LEU A 74 8.83 6.04 5.58
CA LEU A 74 9.36 6.21 4.22
C LEU A 74 10.07 4.95 3.73
N TYR A 75 10.82 4.25 4.57
CA TYR A 75 11.50 3.00 4.19
C TYR A 75 10.49 1.91 3.82
N ASN A 76 9.42 1.74 4.59
CA ASN A 76 8.34 0.81 4.23
C ASN A 76 7.63 1.22 2.95
N PHE A 77 7.29 2.50 2.84
CA PHE A 77 6.60 3.03 1.67
C PHE A 77 7.42 2.83 0.39
N VAL A 78 8.71 3.14 0.42
CA VAL A 78 9.63 2.96 -0.71
C VAL A 78 9.78 1.47 -1.04
N TYR A 79 9.98 0.61 -0.05
CA TYR A 79 10.09 -0.83 -0.26
C TYR A 79 8.85 -1.42 -0.93
N LEU A 80 7.67 -1.08 -0.42
CA LEU A 80 6.40 -1.53 -0.98
C LEU A 80 6.18 -0.99 -2.39
N THR A 81 6.48 0.30 -2.60
CA THR A 81 6.34 0.92 -3.92
C THR A 81 7.24 0.23 -4.94
N LEU A 82 8.51 -0.02 -4.61
CA LEU A 82 9.44 -0.74 -5.47
C LEU A 82 9.00 -2.19 -5.74
N THR A 83 8.48 -2.87 -4.72
CA THR A 83 8.01 -4.26 -4.86
C THR A 83 6.79 -4.32 -5.77
N VAL A 84 5.80 -3.44 -5.58
CA VAL A 84 4.59 -3.38 -6.40
C VAL A 84 4.91 -2.91 -7.82
N THR A 85 5.80 -1.94 -8.01
CA THR A 85 6.20 -1.50 -9.36
C THR A 85 6.93 -2.60 -10.12
N ALA A 86 7.94 -3.23 -9.50
CA ALA A 86 8.70 -4.30 -10.13
C ALA A 86 7.78 -5.49 -10.51
N THR A 87 6.95 -5.95 -9.58
CA THR A 87 6.03 -7.07 -9.85
C THR A 87 4.96 -6.72 -10.87
N SER A 88 4.47 -5.48 -10.90
CA SER A 88 3.48 -5.04 -11.89
C SER A 88 4.06 -4.93 -13.29
N VAL A 89 5.27 -4.38 -13.43
CA VAL A 89 6.00 -4.36 -14.71
C VAL A 89 6.26 -5.79 -15.19
N ILE A 90 6.79 -6.67 -14.33
CA ILE A 90 7.06 -8.08 -14.68
C ILE A 90 5.76 -8.78 -15.09
N SER A 91 4.67 -8.62 -14.34
CA SER A 91 3.38 -9.26 -14.64
C SER A 91 2.81 -8.85 -16.00
N GLN A 92 3.03 -7.60 -16.41
CA GLN A 92 2.54 -7.06 -17.67
C GLN A 92 3.42 -7.42 -18.88
N ILE A 93 4.65 -7.88 -18.68
CA ILE A 93 5.47 -8.42 -19.78
C ILE A 93 4.83 -9.68 -20.37
N PHE A 94 4.23 -10.51 -19.51
CA PHE A 94 3.54 -11.74 -19.92
C PHE A 94 2.13 -11.51 -20.44
N ALA A 95 1.58 -10.31 -20.28
CA ALA A 95 0.29 -9.93 -20.83
C ALA A 95 0.49 -9.25 -22.20
N GLU A 96 -0.12 -9.82 -23.24
CA GLU A 96 -0.21 -9.19 -24.55
C GLU A 96 -1.17 -8.00 -24.46
N SER A 97 -0.62 -6.82 -24.20
CA SER A 97 -1.38 -5.61 -23.88
C SER A 97 -0.68 -4.37 -24.42
N ASP A 98 -1.44 -3.38 -24.87
CA ASP A 98 -0.93 -2.12 -25.39
C ASP A 98 -0.17 -1.32 -24.31
N ILE A 99 0.80 -0.50 -24.74
CA ILE A 99 1.62 0.35 -23.84
C ILE A 99 0.76 1.20 -22.90
N LEU A 100 -0.33 1.79 -23.41
CA LEU A 100 -1.26 2.59 -22.60
C LEU A 100 -1.95 1.74 -21.52
N SER A 101 -2.40 0.54 -21.86
CA SER A 101 -3.04 -0.36 -20.89
C SER A 101 -2.08 -0.82 -19.80
N ARG A 102 -0.79 -1.00 -20.14
CA ARG A 102 0.29 -1.31 -19.18
C ARG A 102 0.52 -0.16 -18.21
N LEU A 103 0.55 1.07 -18.71
CA LEU A 103 0.69 2.28 -17.88
C LEU A 103 -0.52 2.47 -16.95
N VAL A 104 -1.74 2.27 -17.45
CA VAL A 104 -2.95 2.33 -16.64
C VAL A 104 -2.93 1.25 -15.56
N PHE A 105 -2.57 0.01 -15.90
CA PHE A 105 -2.45 -1.06 -14.91
C PHE A 105 -1.41 -0.76 -13.82
N GLN A 106 -0.29 -0.15 -14.21
CA GLN A 106 0.75 0.29 -13.28
C GLN A 106 0.22 1.37 -12.32
N LEU A 107 -0.48 2.37 -12.85
CA LEU A 107 -1.11 3.43 -12.06
C LEU A 107 -2.18 2.86 -11.11
N ASN A 108 -2.97 1.90 -11.59
CA ASN A 108 -4.02 1.21 -10.84
C ASN A 108 -3.45 0.38 -9.68
N SER A 109 -2.30 -0.27 -9.91
CA SER A 109 -1.58 -1.02 -8.89
C SER A 109 -0.98 -0.10 -7.81
N LEU A 110 -0.46 1.07 -8.21
CA LEU A 110 0.02 2.09 -7.27
C LEU A 110 -1.12 2.72 -6.46
N THR A 111 -2.27 2.96 -7.11
CA THR A 111 -3.51 3.45 -6.47
C THR A 111 -3.95 2.51 -5.35
N LEU A 112 -4.02 1.20 -5.62
CA LEU A 112 -4.29 0.18 -4.61
C LEU A 112 -3.28 0.22 -3.47
N LEU A 113 -1.99 0.27 -3.79
CA LEU A 113 -0.94 0.32 -2.78
C LEU A 113 -1.10 1.52 -1.86
N PHE A 114 -1.23 2.73 -2.42
CA PHE A 114 -1.22 3.96 -1.64
C PHE A 114 -2.44 4.05 -0.71
N SER A 115 -3.62 3.64 -1.20
CA SER A 115 -4.83 3.57 -0.39
C SER A 115 -4.72 2.52 0.71
N ILE A 116 -4.36 1.27 0.37
CA ILE A 116 -4.34 0.17 1.34
C ILE A 116 -3.23 0.39 2.39
N PHE A 117 -2.02 0.77 1.96
CA PHE A 117 -0.94 1.10 2.88
C PHE A 117 -1.29 2.30 3.76
N GLY A 118 -1.83 3.36 3.16
CA GLY A 118 -2.25 4.56 3.89
C GLY A 118 -3.31 4.25 4.94
N ILE A 119 -4.36 3.50 4.60
CA ILE A 119 -5.40 3.09 5.56
C ILE A 119 -4.78 2.21 6.66
N THR A 120 -3.97 1.21 6.29
CA THR A 120 -3.33 0.29 7.25
C THR A 120 -2.49 1.06 8.26
N MET A 121 -1.69 2.01 7.78
CA MET A 121 -0.81 2.82 8.62
C MET A 121 -1.57 3.86 9.44
N LEU A 122 -2.61 4.49 8.89
CA LEU A 122 -3.45 5.44 9.62
C LEU A 122 -4.11 4.76 10.84
N PHE A 123 -4.70 3.59 10.65
CA PHE A 123 -5.34 2.86 11.76
C PHE A 123 -4.34 2.25 12.74
N SER A 124 -3.20 1.76 12.24
CA SER A 124 -2.10 1.29 13.11
C SER A 124 -1.54 2.43 13.96
N ALA A 125 -1.36 3.63 13.37
CA ALA A 125 -0.92 4.83 14.08
C ALA A 125 -1.91 5.20 15.19
N LEU A 126 -3.21 5.07 14.95
CA LEU A 126 -4.25 5.31 15.95
C LEU A 126 -4.32 4.25 17.07
N GLY A 127 -3.50 3.20 17.01
CA GLY A 127 -3.50 2.11 18.00
C GLY A 127 -4.61 1.08 17.77
N ARG A 128 -5.23 1.09 16.59
CA ARG A 128 -6.21 0.08 16.17
C ARG A 128 -5.53 -0.99 15.32
N ASN A 129 -6.19 -2.13 15.15
CA ASN A 129 -5.66 -3.21 14.31
C ASN A 129 -5.73 -2.81 12.82
N GLY A 130 -4.62 -2.33 12.25
CA GLY A 130 -4.53 -1.82 10.89
C GLY A 130 -5.00 -2.80 9.82
N PHE A 131 -4.70 -4.10 9.98
CA PHE A 131 -5.14 -5.15 9.04
C PHE A 131 -6.67 -5.24 8.94
N VAL A 132 -7.34 -5.31 10.09
CA VAL A 132 -8.80 -5.46 10.15
C VAL A 132 -9.47 -4.23 9.56
N TRP A 133 -9.01 -3.04 9.94
CA TRP A 133 -9.57 -1.80 9.42
C TRP A 133 -9.30 -1.59 7.93
N ALA A 134 -8.12 -1.94 7.44
CA ALA A 134 -7.81 -1.91 6.01
C ALA A 134 -8.70 -2.88 5.22
N THR A 135 -8.95 -4.08 5.75
CA THR A 135 -9.88 -5.05 5.15
C THR A 135 -11.29 -4.49 5.09
N LEU A 136 -11.80 -3.96 6.20
CA LEU A 136 -13.14 -3.37 6.25
C LEU A 136 -13.27 -2.20 5.27
N MET A 137 -12.29 -1.30 5.20
CA MET A 137 -12.32 -0.17 4.28
C MET A 137 -12.21 -0.59 2.82
N THR A 138 -11.46 -1.64 2.52
CA THR A 138 -11.37 -2.21 1.15
C THR A 138 -12.70 -2.80 0.73
N ILE A 139 -13.38 -3.54 1.62
CA ILE A 139 -14.73 -4.08 1.35
C ILE A 139 -15.72 -2.93 1.17
N LEU A 140 -15.69 -1.93 2.05
CA LEU A 140 -16.58 -0.78 1.98
C LEU A 140 -16.38 0.01 0.69
N ASP A 141 -15.13 0.25 0.27
CA ASP A 141 -14.82 0.90 -1.00
C ASP A 141 -15.34 0.10 -2.20
N ALA A 142 -15.17 -1.23 -2.18
CA ALA A 142 -15.67 -2.10 -3.23
C ALA A 142 -17.20 -2.13 -3.32
N VAL A 143 -17.89 -2.09 -2.18
CA VAL A 143 -19.36 -2.00 -2.16
C VAL A 143 -19.81 -0.62 -2.66
N LEU A 144 -19.29 0.46 -2.07
CA LEU A 144 -19.70 1.83 -2.42
C LEU A 144 -19.36 2.21 -3.86
N GLY A 145 -18.21 1.78 -4.38
CA GLY A 145 -17.82 1.99 -5.77
C GLY A 145 -18.66 1.16 -6.76
N GLY A 146 -19.24 0.06 -6.31
CA GLY A 146 -20.10 -0.81 -7.11
C GLY A 146 -21.57 -0.39 -7.16
N LEU A 147 -22.00 0.56 -6.33
CA LEU A 147 -23.38 1.06 -6.35
C LEU A 147 -23.63 1.96 -7.57
N GLY A 148 -24.83 1.90 -8.15
CA GLY A 148 -25.25 2.80 -9.23
C GLY A 148 -24.60 2.51 -10.60
N SER A 149 -24.80 3.42 -11.53
CA SER A 149 -24.24 3.35 -12.89
C SER A 149 -22.85 3.97 -12.95
N ARG A 150 -22.00 3.39 -13.81
CA ARG A 150 -20.67 3.91 -14.13
C ARG A 150 -20.71 5.00 -15.22
N ASP A 151 -21.83 5.11 -15.94
CA ASP A 151 -22.01 6.07 -17.02
C ASP A 151 -22.37 7.45 -16.48
N ILE A 152 -21.56 8.46 -16.81
CA ILE A 152 -21.74 9.86 -16.37
C ILE A 152 -23.08 10.43 -16.84
N SER A 153 -23.61 9.94 -17.96
CA SER A 153 -24.88 10.37 -18.55
C SER A 153 -26.11 9.65 -17.96
N ALA A 154 -25.93 8.64 -17.10
CA ALA A 154 -27.04 7.91 -16.50
C ALA A 154 -27.63 8.67 -15.31
N SER A 155 -28.95 8.58 -15.13
CA SER A 155 -29.66 9.21 -14.01
C SER A 155 -29.21 8.70 -12.62
N ASN A 156 -28.68 7.48 -12.56
CA ASN A 156 -28.17 6.85 -11.34
C ASN A 156 -26.62 6.81 -11.32
N PHE A 157 -25.96 7.82 -11.88
CA PHE A 157 -24.49 7.90 -11.89
C PHE A 157 -23.92 7.93 -10.46
N ASN A 158 -22.93 7.08 -10.18
CA ASN A 158 -22.23 7.06 -8.90
C ASN A 158 -20.90 7.83 -8.99
N PRO A 159 -20.81 9.06 -8.42
CA PRO A 159 -19.58 9.83 -8.45
C PRO A 159 -18.46 9.20 -7.62
N TYR A 160 -18.79 8.37 -6.62
CA TYR A 160 -17.79 7.69 -5.78
C TYR A 160 -16.94 6.69 -6.59
N ASN A 161 -17.51 6.08 -7.63
CA ASN A 161 -16.79 5.18 -8.53
C ASN A 161 -15.55 5.85 -9.18
N LEU A 162 -15.56 7.17 -9.37
CA LEU A 162 -14.44 7.91 -9.96
C LEU A 162 -13.21 7.97 -9.03
N ILE A 163 -13.43 7.95 -7.71
CA ILE A 163 -12.40 8.10 -6.69
C ILE A 163 -12.08 6.79 -5.94
N SER A 164 -12.91 5.76 -6.14
CA SER A 164 -12.78 4.44 -5.52
C SER A 164 -11.47 3.79 -5.92
N PHE A 165 -10.66 3.40 -4.94
CA PHE A 165 -9.37 2.75 -5.20
C PHE A 165 -9.52 1.28 -5.59
N THR A 166 -10.70 0.67 -5.45
CA THR A 166 -10.98 -0.71 -5.89
C THR A 166 -11.59 -0.79 -7.29
N HIS A 167 -12.55 0.09 -7.64
CA HIS A 167 -13.17 0.11 -8.97
C HIS A 167 -12.45 1.00 -9.96
N GLN A 168 -11.84 2.08 -9.49
CA GLN A 168 -10.97 2.97 -10.25
C GLN A 168 -11.59 3.47 -11.56
N GLY A 169 -12.84 3.92 -11.51
CA GLY A 169 -13.57 4.39 -12.69
C GLY A 169 -12.85 5.53 -13.43
N ASN A 170 -12.07 6.34 -12.70
CA ASN A 170 -11.07 7.24 -13.27
C ASN A 170 -9.73 7.01 -12.57
N ALA A 171 -8.78 6.43 -13.30
CA ALA A 171 -7.47 6.07 -12.76
C ALA A 171 -6.70 7.26 -12.17
N VAL A 172 -6.83 8.46 -12.78
CA VAL A 172 -6.14 9.67 -12.31
C VAL A 172 -6.77 10.19 -11.02
N LEU A 173 -8.10 10.31 -10.97
CA LEU A 173 -8.80 10.78 -9.76
C LEU A 173 -8.58 9.82 -8.58
N SER A 174 -8.68 8.52 -8.84
CA SER A 174 -8.46 7.47 -7.84
C SER A 174 -7.02 7.48 -7.32
N PHE A 175 -6.04 7.74 -8.20
CA PHE A 175 -4.65 7.90 -7.79
C PHE A 175 -4.44 9.12 -6.90
N LEU A 176 -5.02 10.27 -7.26
CA LEU A 176 -4.93 11.50 -6.46
C LEU A 176 -5.55 11.32 -5.07
N THR A 177 -6.72 10.69 -4.96
CA THR A 177 -7.33 10.40 -3.66
C THR A 177 -6.50 9.42 -2.84
N SER A 178 -5.90 8.41 -3.48
CA SER A 178 -4.99 7.47 -2.82
C SER A 178 -3.72 8.15 -2.28
N CYS A 179 -3.16 9.10 -3.03
CA CYS A 179 -2.06 9.95 -2.57
C CYS A 179 -2.45 10.76 -1.32
N LEU A 180 -3.65 11.35 -1.30
CA LEU A 180 -4.16 12.09 -0.14
C LEU A 180 -4.30 11.18 1.09
N ILE A 181 -4.85 9.97 0.93
CA ILE A 181 -4.95 8.98 2.01
C ILE A 181 -3.57 8.64 2.58
N CYS A 182 -2.58 8.40 1.70
CA CYS A 182 -1.21 8.12 2.13
C CYS A 182 -0.56 9.32 2.83
N LEU A 183 -0.81 10.55 2.37
CA LEU A 183 -0.31 11.77 3.00
C LEU A 183 -0.92 11.98 4.40
N PHE A 184 -2.23 11.80 4.55
CA PHE A 184 -2.88 11.89 5.87
C PHE A 184 -2.38 10.84 6.85
N SER A 185 -2.14 9.63 6.35
CA SER A 185 -1.50 8.55 7.12
C SER A 185 -0.11 8.95 7.61
N TYR A 186 0.74 9.47 6.72
CA TYR A 186 2.08 9.96 7.07
C TYR A 186 2.04 11.04 8.15
N LEU A 187 1.21 12.08 7.96
CA LEU A 187 1.08 13.18 8.93
C LEU A 187 0.60 12.68 10.29
N THR A 188 -0.35 11.73 10.32
CA THR A 188 -0.87 11.16 11.57
C THR A 188 0.20 10.35 12.30
N PHE A 189 0.95 9.52 11.56
CA PHE A 189 2.01 8.68 12.12
C PHE A 189 3.16 9.52 12.71
N VAL A 190 3.59 10.57 12.01
CA VAL A 190 4.66 11.47 12.46
C VAL A 190 4.23 12.32 13.65
N ARG A 191 3.03 12.92 13.62
CA ARG A 191 2.55 13.80 14.72
C ARG A 191 2.34 13.08 16.03
N LYS A 192 1.74 11.88 16.00
CA LYS A 192 1.62 11.03 17.20
C LYS A 192 3.00 10.57 17.71
N GLY A 193 4.01 10.74 16.87
CA GLY A 193 5.39 10.43 17.14
C GLY A 193 6.10 11.31 18.15
N GLY A 194 5.64 12.55 18.34
CA GLY A 194 6.36 13.59 19.07
C GLY A 194 7.55 14.18 18.29
N GLU A 195 7.74 13.79 17.02
CA GLU A 195 8.73 14.39 16.13
C GLU A 195 8.13 15.64 15.48
N ASN A 196 8.47 16.82 16.01
CA ASN A 196 8.25 18.11 15.33
C ASN A 196 9.24 18.23 14.17
#